data_AF-A0A3D3K726-F1
#
_entry.id   AF-A0A3D3K726-F1
#
_cell.length_a   1.000
_cell.length_b   1.000
_cell.length_c   1.000
_cell.angle_alpha   90.00
_cell.angle_beta   90.00
_cell.angle_gamma   90.00
#
_symmetry.space_group_name_H-M   'P 1'
#
loop_
_entity.id
_entity.type
_entity.pdbx_description
1 polymer ?
#
loop_
_entity_poly.entity_id
_entity_poly.type
_entity_poly.pdbx_seq_one_letter_code
_entity_poly.pdbx_strand_id
1 'polypeptide(L)'
;MKRNLLFLSALYVATLLFMAIQKPVFMLYNAAEAPASPAAWASVVLHGLKLDLTVAGYVAALPLLLLLAGAWVRLPRRTWLAALDLYFGVVALFAAATFAVNVALYPHWGFPLDSTVLIYLSDPREAMASVDWATGVRQTLLAALYGGALWWTLHRIARRWFDAAPQPWRRALPASALLLLLCGLDFLAIRGGLGASVANVSKVAFSSDTFLNHAAVNPAFSLLSTLGERDDYAAAYPFFEPEELAARLEALVGDRQAPPAER
;
A
#
# COMPACT_ATOMS: atom_id res chain seq x y z
N MET A 1 9.18 25.90 13.54
CA MET A 1 8.36 24.75 13.98
C MET A 1 6.93 24.77 13.45
N LYS A 2 6.17 25.88 13.57
CA LYS A 2 4.80 25.97 13.02
C LYS A 2 4.67 25.47 11.57
N ARG A 3 5.56 25.90 10.66
CA ARG A 3 5.57 25.47 9.26
C ARG A 3 5.79 23.96 9.08
N ASN A 4 6.72 23.38 9.85
CA ASN A 4 7.01 21.94 9.77
C ASN A 4 5.88 21.10 10.34
N LEU A 5 5.19 21.57 11.38
CA LEU A 5 3.98 20.92 11.88
C LEU A 5 2.85 20.98 10.84
N LEU A 6 2.62 22.14 10.22
CA LEU A 6 1.66 22.26 9.13
C LEU A 6 2.01 21.36 7.95
N PHE A 7 3.29 21.26 7.58
CA PHE A 7 3.77 20.36 6.55
C PHE A 7 3.44 18.90 6.88
N LEU A 8 3.80 18.42 8.09
CA LEU A 8 3.56 17.04 8.51
C LEU A 8 2.07 16.72 8.59
N SER A 9 1.28 17.59 9.23
CA SER A 9 -0.17 17.39 9.35
C SER A 9 -0.84 17.39 7.98
N ALA A 10 -0.50 18.32 7.09
CA ALA A 10 -1.08 18.36 5.76
C ALA A 10 -0.63 17.18 4.89
N LEU A 11 0.63 16.76 4.99
CA LEU A 11 1.14 15.56 4.31
C LEU A 11 0.36 14.32 4.73
N TYR A 12 0.19 14.13 6.04
CA TYR A 12 -0.47 12.97 6.62
C TYR A 12 -1.96 12.94 6.24
N VAL A 13 -2.66 14.06 6.41
CA VAL A 13 -4.08 14.18 6.03
C VAL A 13 -4.28 14.02 4.53
N ALA A 14 -3.44 14.62 3.68
CA ALA A 14 -3.53 14.46 2.23
C ALA A 14 -3.36 12.98 1.84
N THR A 15 -2.33 12.32 2.37
CA THR A 15 -2.10 10.90 2.11
C THR A 15 -3.29 10.06 2.55
N LEU A 16 -3.81 10.27 3.76
CA LEU A 16 -4.99 9.59 4.28
C LEU A 16 -6.21 9.75 3.35
N LEU A 17 -6.49 10.96 2.88
CA LEU A 17 -7.61 11.23 1.97
C LEU A 17 -7.42 10.54 0.61
N PHE A 18 -6.21 10.53 0.07
CA PHE A 18 -5.88 9.81 -1.16
C PHE A 18 -5.98 8.29 -1.00
N MET A 19 -5.70 7.74 0.18
CA MET A 19 -5.91 6.32 0.44
C MET A 19 -7.40 5.98 0.65
N ALA A 20 -8.13 6.87 1.32
CA ALA A 20 -9.56 6.70 1.56
C ALA A 20 -10.37 6.72 0.26
N ILE A 21 -10.02 7.58 -0.72
CA ILE A 21 -10.74 7.67 -2.01
C ILE A 21 -10.56 6.43 -2.90
N GLN A 22 -9.54 5.60 -2.66
CA GLN A 22 -9.36 4.36 -3.42
C GLN A 22 -10.57 3.43 -3.26
N LYS A 23 -11.17 3.39 -2.08
CA LYS A 23 -12.26 2.48 -1.71
C LYS A 23 -13.55 2.73 -2.48
N PRO A 24 -14.11 3.97 -2.50
CA PRO A 24 -15.29 4.22 -3.31
C PRO A 24 -15.02 4.02 -4.81
N VAL A 25 -13.83 4.36 -5.31
CA VAL A 25 -13.49 4.09 -6.73
C VAL A 25 -13.42 2.59 -7.01
N PHE A 26 -12.83 1.82 -6.10
CA PHE A 26 -12.79 0.36 -6.19
C PHE A 26 -14.19 -0.25 -6.15
N MET A 27 -15.06 0.21 -5.26
CA MET A 27 -16.45 -0.25 -5.17
C MET A 27 -17.27 0.16 -6.39
N LEU A 28 -17.05 1.35 -6.96
CA LEU A 28 -17.75 1.80 -8.17
C LEU A 28 -17.37 0.91 -9.36
N TYR A 29 -16.09 0.60 -9.48
CA TYR A 29 -15.57 -0.22 -10.56
C TYR A 29 -16.04 -1.67 -10.47
N ASN A 30 -16.06 -2.23 -9.25
CA ASN A 30 -16.44 -3.62 -8.99
C ASN A 30 -17.88 -3.74 -8.46
N ALA A 31 -18.75 -2.76 -8.71
CA ALA A 31 -20.10 -2.71 -8.15
C ALA A 31 -20.98 -3.90 -8.56
N ALA A 32 -20.66 -4.53 -9.69
CA ALA A 32 -21.33 -5.75 -10.16
C ALA A 32 -21.11 -6.95 -9.23
N GLU A 33 -20.00 -6.98 -8.48
CA GLU A 33 -19.68 -8.06 -7.54
C GLU A 33 -20.61 -8.05 -6.32
N ALA A 34 -20.98 -6.87 -5.82
CA ALA A 34 -21.96 -6.72 -4.75
C ALA A 34 -22.58 -5.30 -4.71
N PRO A 35 -23.88 -5.15 -5.02
CA PRO A 35 -24.56 -3.88 -4.86
C PRO A 35 -24.67 -3.51 -3.37
N ALA A 36 -24.04 -2.40 -2.98
CA ALA A 36 -23.92 -1.98 -1.59
C ALA A 36 -24.76 -0.74 -1.28
N SER A 37 -25.41 -0.71 -0.11
CA SER A 37 -26.17 0.45 0.38
C SER A 37 -25.25 1.62 0.73
N PRO A 38 -25.69 2.89 0.68
CA PRO A 38 -24.84 4.04 1.03
C PRO A 38 -24.19 3.94 2.43
N ALA A 39 -24.88 3.30 3.38
CA ALA A 39 -24.32 3.01 4.71
C ALA A 39 -23.12 2.06 4.63
N ALA A 40 -23.20 1.02 3.80
CA ALA A 40 -22.08 0.09 3.58
C ALA A 40 -20.87 0.80 2.96
N TRP A 41 -21.06 1.73 2.03
CA TRP A 41 -19.97 2.55 1.48
C TRP A 41 -19.24 3.36 2.55
N ALA A 42 -20.01 4.02 3.43
CA ALA A 42 -19.44 4.74 4.55
C ALA A 42 -18.69 3.79 5.50
N SER A 43 -19.25 2.61 5.80
CA SER A 43 -18.60 1.60 6.63
C SER A 43 -17.28 1.12 6.02
N VAL A 44 -17.23 0.84 4.71
CA VAL A 44 -16.00 0.43 4.02
C VAL A 44 -14.90 1.48 4.19
N VAL A 45 -15.23 2.75 3.95
CA VAL A 45 -14.27 3.85 4.13
C VAL A 45 -13.81 3.92 5.59
N LEU A 46 -14.74 4.00 6.55
CA LEU A 46 -14.44 4.16 7.96
C LEU A 46 -13.61 3.03 8.55
N HIS A 47 -13.92 1.77 8.21
CA HIS A 47 -13.16 0.62 8.72
C HIS A 47 -11.77 0.56 8.08
N GLY A 48 -11.68 0.86 6.78
CA GLY A 48 -10.42 0.83 6.05
C GLY A 48 -9.48 1.99 6.39
N LEU A 49 -9.97 3.08 7.01
CA LEU A 49 -9.10 4.17 7.52
C LEU A 49 -7.99 3.66 8.45
N LYS A 50 -8.20 2.53 9.15
CA LYS A 50 -7.16 1.95 10.01
C LYS A 50 -5.90 1.60 9.24
N LEU A 51 -6.03 0.97 8.08
CA LEU A 51 -4.88 0.64 7.22
C LEU A 51 -4.38 1.87 6.46
N ASP A 52 -5.28 2.79 6.10
CA ASP A 52 -4.88 4.03 5.45
C ASP A 52 -4.03 4.91 6.38
N LEU A 53 -4.30 4.92 7.69
CA LEU A 53 -3.46 5.56 8.71
C LEU A 53 -2.07 4.94 8.76
N THR A 54 -1.98 3.61 8.68
CA THR A 54 -0.71 2.89 8.61
C THR A 54 0.08 3.27 7.36
N VAL A 55 -0.56 3.32 6.19
CA VAL A 55 0.09 3.76 4.94
C VAL A 55 0.47 5.24 4.98
N ALA A 56 -0.38 6.11 5.53
CA ALA A 56 -0.03 7.51 5.75
C ALA A 56 1.20 7.65 6.66
N GLY A 57 1.35 6.76 7.64
CA GLY A 57 2.55 6.69 8.47
C GLY A 57 3.80 6.24 7.70
N TYR A 58 3.70 5.21 6.84
CA TYR A 58 4.80 4.83 5.95
C TYR A 58 5.30 6.00 5.10
N VAL A 59 4.38 6.83 4.61
CA VAL A 59 4.69 8.01 3.79
C VAL A 59 5.26 9.17 4.64
N ALA A 60 4.82 9.33 5.88
CA ALA A 60 5.27 10.40 6.77
C ALA A 60 6.62 10.12 7.44
N ALA A 61 7.01 8.85 7.57
CA ALA A 61 8.23 8.42 8.25
C ALA A 61 9.50 9.09 7.68
N LEU A 62 9.72 9.07 6.35
CA LEU A 62 10.91 9.68 5.77
C LEU A 62 10.91 11.22 5.93
N PRO A 63 9.82 11.96 5.61
CA PRO A 63 9.76 13.40 5.86
C PRO A 63 9.98 13.79 7.32
N LEU A 64 9.53 12.99 8.29
CA LEU A 64 9.85 13.17 9.71
C LEU A 64 11.36 13.07 9.98
N LEU A 65 12.00 12.02 9.45
CA LEU A 65 13.46 11.83 9.57
C LEU A 65 14.25 12.96 8.89
N LEU A 66 13.81 13.43 7.72
CA LEU A 66 14.45 14.54 7.02
C LEU A 66 14.31 15.86 7.78
N LEU A 67 13.17 16.10 8.44
CA LEU A 67 13.01 17.26 9.32
C LEU A 67 13.91 17.18 10.56
N LEU A 68 14.08 15.98 11.13
CA LEU A 68 14.99 15.75 12.25
C LEU A 68 16.44 16.00 11.81
N ALA A 69 16.87 15.41 10.69
CA ALA A 69 18.19 15.63 10.13
C ALA A 69 18.43 17.12 9.78
N GLY A 70 17.44 17.78 9.19
CA GLY A 70 17.49 19.19 8.82
C GLY A 70 17.64 20.17 10.00
N ALA A 71 17.29 19.74 11.22
CA ALA A 71 17.56 20.55 12.42
C ALA A 71 19.05 20.68 12.73
N TRP A 72 19.88 19.74 12.26
CA TRP A 72 21.31 19.62 12.57
C TRP A 72 22.21 19.78 11.35
N VAL A 73 21.76 19.34 10.18
CA VAL A 73 22.55 19.30 8.93
C VAL A 73 22.29 20.55 8.09
N ARG A 74 23.36 21.21 7.65
CA ARG A 74 23.28 22.40 6.79
C ARG A 74 23.30 21.99 5.31
N LEU A 75 22.13 21.90 4.70
CA LEU A 75 21.99 21.72 3.25
C LEU A 75 21.12 22.81 2.63
N PRO A 76 21.34 23.17 1.36
CA PRO A 76 20.45 24.07 0.64
C PRO A 76 19.02 23.52 0.62
N ARG A 77 18.03 24.41 0.78
CA ARG A 77 16.60 24.04 0.71
C ARG A 77 16.23 23.25 -0.55
N ARG A 78 16.92 23.53 -1.67
CA ARG A 78 16.71 22.84 -2.96
C ARG A 78 17.05 21.35 -2.87
N THR A 79 18.09 20.97 -2.13
CA THR A 79 18.52 19.57 -1.96
C THR A 79 17.45 18.77 -1.20
N TRP A 80 16.95 19.33 -0.10
CA TRP A 80 15.87 18.70 0.66
C TRP A 80 14.59 18.54 -0.16
N LEU A 81 14.21 19.58 -0.92
CA LEU A 81 13.04 19.51 -1.78
C LEU A 81 13.21 18.52 -2.92
N ALA A 82 14.40 18.40 -3.51
CA ALA A 82 14.67 17.40 -4.54
C ALA A 82 14.57 15.97 -4.00
N ALA A 83 15.09 15.71 -2.80
CA ALA A 83 14.97 14.43 -2.13
C ALA A 83 13.50 14.07 -1.82
N LEU A 84 12.74 15.03 -1.29
CA LEU A 84 11.30 14.86 -1.05
C LEU A 84 10.52 14.65 -2.35
N ASP A 85 10.86 15.37 -3.42
CA ASP A 85 10.16 15.25 -4.70
C ASP A 85 10.37 13.88 -5.34
N LEU A 86 11.61 13.38 -5.32
CA LEU A 86 11.94 12.01 -5.76
C LEU A 86 11.16 10.98 -4.91
N TYR A 87 11.19 11.14 -3.59
CA TYR A 87 10.48 10.25 -2.67
C TYR A 87 8.96 10.24 -2.93
N PHE A 88 8.34 11.42 -3.03
CA PHE A 88 6.90 11.51 -3.32
C PHE A 88 6.55 11.00 -4.70
N GLY A 89 7.44 11.14 -5.69
CA GLY A 89 7.28 10.52 -7.00
C GLY A 89 7.24 9.00 -6.91
N VAL A 90 8.16 8.39 -6.15
CA VAL A 90 8.18 6.94 -5.91
C VAL A 90 6.93 6.47 -5.15
N VAL A 91 6.55 7.18 -4.07
CA VAL A 91 5.33 6.88 -3.30
C VAL A 91 4.09 6.95 -4.20
N ALA A 92 3.97 8.00 -5.00
CA ALA A 92 2.82 8.19 -5.88
C ALA A 92 2.75 7.14 -6.98
N LEU A 93 3.89 6.79 -7.59
CA LEU A 93 3.99 5.72 -8.58
C LEU A 93 3.59 4.38 -7.97
N PHE A 94 4.13 4.05 -6.79
CA PHE A 94 3.82 2.80 -6.09
C PHE A 94 2.32 2.73 -5.74
N ALA A 95 1.78 3.75 -5.08
CA ALA A 95 0.37 3.79 -4.71
C ALA A 95 -0.56 3.70 -5.93
N ALA A 96 -0.22 4.41 -7.02
CA ALA A 96 -0.97 4.36 -8.26
C ALA A 96 -0.93 2.98 -8.91
N ALA A 97 0.24 2.34 -8.98
CA ALA A 97 0.41 1.00 -9.52
C ALA A 97 -0.39 -0.02 -8.69
N THR A 98 -0.22 -0.03 -7.37
CA THR A 98 -0.95 -0.95 -6.50
C THR A 98 -2.46 -0.75 -6.61
N PHE A 99 -2.91 0.50 -6.71
CA PHE A 99 -4.34 0.79 -6.80
C PHE A 99 -4.93 0.37 -8.15
N ALA A 100 -4.30 0.76 -9.26
CA ALA A 100 -4.80 0.42 -10.60
C ALA A 100 -4.78 -1.10 -10.85
N VAL A 101 -3.70 -1.77 -10.44
CA VAL A 101 -3.60 -3.24 -10.55
C VAL A 101 -4.63 -3.93 -9.65
N ASN A 102 -4.82 -3.47 -8.41
CA ASN A 102 -5.84 -4.02 -7.52
C ASN A 102 -7.25 -3.91 -8.12
N VAL A 103 -7.60 -2.75 -8.68
CA VAL A 103 -8.91 -2.55 -9.33
C VAL A 103 -9.06 -3.45 -10.57
N ALA A 104 -7.98 -3.65 -11.34
CA ALA A 104 -8.01 -4.46 -12.55
C ALA A 104 -8.12 -5.96 -12.28
N LEU A 105 -7.36 -6.47 -11.30
CA LEU A 105 -7.23 -7.90 -11.06
C LEU A 105 -8.31 -8.47 -10.15
N TYR A 106 -8.97 -7.63 -9.33
CA TYR A 106 -9.95 -8.10 -8.36
C TYR A 106 -11.08 -8.96 -8.96
N PRO A 107 -11.71 -8.61 -10.11
CA PRO A 107 -12.73 -9.48 -10.73
C PRO A 107 -12.23 -10.88 -11.11
N HIS A 108 -10.93 -11.01 -11.36
CA HIS A 108 -10.32 -12.28 -11.78
C HIS A 108 -9.83 -13.11 -10.60
N TRP A 109 -9.36 -12.45 -9.53
CA TRP A 109 -8.75 -13.10 -8.37
C TRP A 109 -9.73 -13.30 -7.22
N GLY A 110 -10.69 -12.39 -7.03
CA GLY A 110 -11.63 -12.41 -5.92
C GLY A 110 -11.02 -12.00 -4.57
N PHE A 111 -9.76 -11.55 -4.53
CA PHE A 111 -9.08 -11.05 -3.33
C PHE A 111 -8.27 -9.78 -3.62
N PRO A 112 -8.00 -8.94 -2.60
CA PRO A 112 -7.20 -7.71 -2.76
C PRO A 112 -5.77 -8.01 -3.19
N LEU A 113 -5.13 -7.06 -3.86
CA LEU A 113 -3.75 -7.18 -4.32
C LEU A 113 -2.81 -7.59 -3.18
N ASP A 114 -2.04 -8.64 -3.41
CA ASP A 114 -1.02 -9.18 -2.51
C ASP A 114 0.27 -9.53 -3.29
N SER A 115 1.24 -10.15 -2.60
CA SER A 115 2.53 -10.52 -3.18
C SER A 115 2.46 -11.59 -4.28
N THR A 116 1.31 -12.25 -4.49
CA THR A 116 1.07 -13.19 -5.61
C THR A 116 1.26 -12.50 -6.95
N VAL A 117 1.06 -11.18 -7.03
CA VAL A 117 1.34 -10.38 -8.25
C VAL A 117 2.77 -10.52 -8.74
N LEU A 118 3.73 -10.78 -7.84
CA LEU A 118 5.12 -10.97 -8.23
C LEU A 118 5.33 -12.25 -9.04
N ILE A 119 4.49 -13.27 -8.87
CA ILE A 119 4.52 -14.50 -9.67
C ILE A 119 4.11 -14.18 -11.11
N TYR A 120 3.08 -13.35 -11.32
CA TYR A 120 2.69 -12.95 -12.67
C TYR A 120 3.72 -12.02 -13.33
N LEU A 121 4.43 -11.23 -12.53
CA LEU A 121 5.49 -10.34 -13.01
C LEU A 121 6.81 -11.09 -13.34
N SER A 122 6.96 -12.38 -13.00
CA SER A 122 8.11 -13.16 -13.47
C SER A 122 8.07 -13.39 -14.98
N ASP A 123 6.87 -13.47 -15.55
CA ASP A 123 6.62 -13.65 -16.98
C ASP A 123 5.77 -12.49 -17.53
N PRO A 124 6.32 -11.26 -17.58
CA PRO A 124 5.57 -10.04 -17.88
C PRO A 124 4.99 -10.04 -19.29
N ARG A 125 5.58 -10.79 -20.23
CA ARG A 125 5.05 -10.94 -21.60
C ARG A 125 3.72 -11.68 -21.60
N GLU A 126 3.63 -12.79 -20.87
CA GLU A 126 2.41 -13.58 -20.74
C GLU A 126 1.34 -12.80 -19.96
N ALA A 127 1.74 -12.11 -18.88
CA ALA A 127 0.84 -11.26 -18.12
C ALA A 127 0.30 -10.07 -18.93
N MET A 128 1.08 -9.50 -19.85
CA MET A 128 0.59 -8.44 -20.73
C MET A 128 -0.28 -8.98 -21.88
N ALA A 129 -0.03 -10.20 -22.34
CA ALA A 129 -0.83 -10.83 -23.38
C ALA A 129 -2.26 -11.17 -22.91
N SER A 130 -2.46 -11.36 -21.60
CA SER A 130 -3.77 -11.66 -21.01
C SER A 130 -4.66 -10.44 -20.78
N VAL A 131 -4.11 -9.22 -20.89
CA VAL A 131 -4.85 -7.97 -20.64
C VAL A 131 -5.43 -7.42 -21.94
N ASP A 132 -6.74 -7.19 -21.97
CA ASP A 132 -7.37 -6.52 -23.11
C ASP A 132 -6.89 -5.05 -23.23
N TRP A 133 -6.77 -4.56 -24.46
CA TRP A 133 -6.26 -3.22 -24.74
C TRP A 133 -7.03 -2.11 -24.01
N ALA A 134 -8.36 -2.22 -23.91
CA ALA A 134 -9.20 -1.21 -23.28
C ALA A 134 -8.94 -1.13 -21.76
N THR A 135 -8.74 -2.28 -21.10
CA THR A 135 -8.30 -2.36 -19.71
C THR A 135 -6.91 -1.76 -19.54
N GLY A 136 -5.95 -2.09 -20.41
CA GLY A 136 -4.60 -1.51 -20.36
C GLY A 136 -4.63 0.02 -20.41
N VAL A 137 -5.38 0.61 -21.35
CA VAL A 137 -5.55 2.07 -21.45
C VAL A 137 -6.23 2.65 -20.22
N ARG A 138 -7.35 2.05 -19.77
CA ARG A 138 -8.11 2.52 -18.61
C ARG A 138 -7.28 2.53 -17.34
N GLN A 139 -6.52 1.46 -17.08
CA GLN A 139 -5.68 1.36 -15.88
C GLN A 139 -4.47 2.28 -15.94
N THR A 140 -3.90 2.48 -17.12
CA THR A 140 -2.83 3.48 -17.32
C THR A 140 -3.35 4.89 -17.03
N LEU A 141 -4.56 5.24 -17.51
CA LEU A 141 -5.18 6.53 -17.24
C LEU A 141 -5.53 6.71 -15.75
N LEU A 142 -6.07 5.66 -15.11
CA LEU A 142 -6.36 5.67 -13.68
C LEU A 142 -5.09 5.90 -12.86
N ALA A 143 -4.03 5.15 -13.15
CA ALA A 143 -2.73 5.29 -12.48
C ALA A 143 -2.12 6.67 -12.72
N ALA A 144 -2.14 7.19 -13.95
CA ALA A 144 -1.61 8.51 -14.28
C ALA A 144 -2.37 9.64 -13.57
N LEU A 145 -3.71 9.57 -13.54
CA LEU A 145 -4.55 10.56 -12.89
C LEU A 145 -4.36 10.53 -11.36
N TYR A 146 -4.46 9.35 -10.76
CA TYR A 146 -4.33 9.17 -9.32
C TYR A 146 -2.91 9.52 -8.84
N GLY A 147 -1.89 8.93 -9.47
CA GLY A 147 -0.48 9.16 -9.14
C GLY A 147 -0.05 10.60 -9.41
N GLY A 148 -0.47 11.17 -10.54
CA GLY A 148 -0.21 12.57 -10.87
C GLY A 148 -0.82 13.53 -9.85
N ALA A 149 -2.08 13.32 -9.46
CA ALA A 149 -2.76 14.13 -8.45
C ALA A 149 -2.13 13.99 -7.06
N LEU A 150 -1.76 12.77 -6.65
CA LEU A 150 -1.09 12.51 -5.39
C LEU A 150 0.29 13.19 -5.36
N TRP A 151 1.14 12.91 -6.34
CA TRP A 151 2.48 13.52 -6.43
C TRP A 151 2.39 15.04 -6.43
N TRP A 152 1.55 15.62 -7.30
CA TRP A 152 1.36 17.06 -7.36
C TRP A 152 0.94 17.65 -6.02
N THR A 153 0.01 17.00 -5.31
CA THR A 153 -0.45 17.46 -4.00
C THR A 153 0.69 17.43 -2.98
N LEU A 154 1.40 16.30 -2.82
CA LEU A 154 2.51 16.17 -1.87
C LEU A 154 3.66 17.14 -2.22
N HIS A 155 3.96 17.30 -3.50
CA HIS A 155 4.93 18.25 -4.02
C HIS A 155 4.59 19.70 -3.63
N ARG A 156 3.33 20.11 -3.80
CA ARG A 156 2.85 21.45 -3.45
C ARG A 156 2.91 21.70 -1.94
N ILE A 157 2.50 20.71 -1.14
CA ILE A 157 2.60 20.71 0.33
C ILE A 157 4.05 20.94 0.77
N ALA A 158 4.98 20.16 0.21
CA ALA A 158 6.41 20.28 0.50
C ALA A 158 6.97 21.64 0.12
N ARG A 159 6.73 22.12 -1.10
CA ARG A 159 7.21 23.44 -1.54
C ARG A 159 6.66 24.58 -0.69
N ARG A 160 5.42 24.47 -0.19
CA ARG A 160 4.78 25.51 0.61
C ARG A 160 5.29 25.56 2.03
N TRP A 161 5.35 24.42 2.71
CA TRP A 161 5.50 24.38 4.17
C TRP A 161 6.80 23.74 4.67
N PHE A 162 7.50 22.94 3.86
CA PHE A 162 8.75 22.31 4.30
C PHE A 162 9.86 23.35 4.53
N ASP A 163 10.45 23.30 5.72
CA ASP A 163 11.48 24.22 6.19
C ASP A 163 12.52 23.50 7.09
N ALA A 164 13.59 23.00 6.47
CA ALA A 164 14.72 22.35 7.13
C ALA A 164 15.89 23.32 7.38
N ALA A 165 15.60 24.57 7.73
CA ALA A 165 16.65 25.53 8.05
C ALA A 165 17.37 25.12 9.35
N PRO A 166 18.72 25.06 9.36
CA PRO A 166 19.49 24.76 10.56
C PRO A 166 19.23 25.83 11.62
N GLN A 167 18.99 25.39 12.85
CA GLN A 167 18.65 26.27 13.98
C GLN A 167 19.77 26.28 15.03
N PRO A 168 19.90 27.35 15.83
CA PRO A 168 20.78 27.32 16.99
C PRO A 168 20.36 26.20 17.95
N TRP A 169 21.32 25.57 18.63
CA TRP A 169 21.11 24.38 19.48
C TRP A 169 19.96 24.54 20.48
N ARG A 170 19.80 25.74 21.06
CA ARG A 170 18.72 26.09 22.01
C ARG A 170 17.31 25.89 21.43
N ARG A 171 17.15 26.02 20.11
CA ARG A 171 15.89 25.77 19.38
C ARG A 171 15.86 24.39 18.71
N ALA A 172 17.02 23.87 18.30
CA ALA A 172 17.13 22.56 17.67
C ALA A 172 16.81 21.41 18.63
N LEU A 173 17.21 21.51 19.91
CA LEU A 173 16.92 20.50 20.93
C LEU A 173 15.42 20.31 21.18
N PRO A 174 14.63 21.34 21.57
CA PRO A 174 13.20 21.15 21.79
C PRO A 174 12.45 20.79 20.51
N ALA A 175 12.89 21.28 19.34
CA ALA A 175 12.35 20.86 18.05
C ALA A 175 12.59 19.36 17.79
N SER A 176 13.80 18.87 18.06
CA SER A 176 14.15 17.45 17.89
C SER A 176 13.35 16.56 18.86
N ALA A 177 13.19 16.98 20.11
CA ALA A 177 12.37 16.25 21.09
C ALA A 177 10.91 16.11 20.62
N LEU A 178 10.32 17.19 20.08
CA LEU A 178 8.98 17.15 19.50
C LEU A 178 8.91 16.24 18.27
N LEU A 179 9.90 16.30 17.37
CA LEU A 179 9.95 15.44 16.19
C LEU A 179 10.10 13.97 16.57
N LEU A 180 10.91 13.65 17.59
CA LEU A 180 11.05 12.29 18.11
C LEU A 180 9.73 11.78 18.71
N LEU A 181 9.00 12.63 19.43
CA LEU A 181 7.65 12.29 19.90
C LEU A 181 6.72 11.99 18.72
N LEU A 182 6.74 12.80 17.67
CA LEU A 182 5.96 12.57 16.45
C LEU A 182 6.39 11.27 15.74
N CYS A 183 7.68 10.94 15.69
CA CYS A 183 8.14 9.64 15.20
C CYS A 183 7.57 8.48 16.03
N GLY A 184 7.47 8.62 17.35
CA GLY A 184 6.85 7.62 18.22
C GLY A 184 5.36 7.43 17.96
N LEU A 185 4.63 8.53 17.72
CA LEU A 185 3.22 8.48 17.33
C LEU A 185 3.02 7.87 15.94
N ASP A 186 3.88 8.22 14.99
CA ASP A 186 3.87 7.68 13.63
C ASP A 186 4.18 6.18 13.63
N PHE A 187 5.16 5.76 14.43
CA PHE A 187 5.45 4.34 14.68
C PHE A 187 4.23 3.60 15.24
N LEU A 188 3.47 4.22 16.13
CA LEU A 188 2.25 3.62 16.66
C LEU A 188 1.16 3.46 15.59
N ALA A 189 1.02 4.45 14.69
CA ALA A 189 0.13 4.36 13.54
C ALA A 189 0.56 3.23 12.57
N ILE A 190 1.87 3.12 12.32
CA ILE A 190 2.46 2.06 11.50
C ILE A 190 2.21 0.67 12.11
N ARG A 191 2.41 0.53 13.41
CA ARG A 191 2.13 -0.72 14.14
C ARG A 191 0.63 -1.07 14.14
N GLY A 192 -0.25 -0.11 13.87
CA GLY A 192 -1.71 -0.29 13.93
C GLY A 192 -2.29 -0.13 15.33
N GLY A 193 -1.66 0.62 16.22
CA GLY A 193 -2.15 0.93 17.57
C GLY A 193 -1.45 0.16 18.70
N LEU A 194 -2.03 0.25 19.91
CA LEU A 194 -1.45 -0.30 21.15
C LEU A 194 -1.83 -1.76 21.44
N GLY A 195 -2.59 -2.40 20.54
CA GLY A 195 -3.05 -3.79 20.72
C GLY A 195 -1.91 -4.81 20.68
N ALA A 196 -2.23 -6.08 20.96
CA ALA A 196 -1.25 -7.16 20.96
C ALA A 196 -0.64 -7.42 19.58
N SER A 197 -1.45 -7.38 18.52
CA SER A 197 -1.02 -7.65 17.15
C SER A 197 -0.59 -6.39 16.40
N VAL A 198 0.36 -6.57 15.48
CA VAL A 198 0.71 -5.58 14.44
C VAL A 198 -0.47 -5.43 13.47
N ALA A 199 -0.52 -4.33 12.72
CA ALA A 199 -1.44 -4.13 11.62
C ALA A 199 -1.37 -5.33 10.65
N ASN A 200 -2.54 -5.81 10.25
CA ASN A 200 -2.71 -6.90 9.28
C ASN A 200 -3.98 -6.65 8.48
N VAL A 201 -4.15 -7.37 7.36
CA VAL A 201 -5.27 -7.17 6.43
C VAL A 201 -6.63 -7.47 7.11
N SER A 202 -6.70 -8.45 8.01
CA SER A 202 -7.95 -8.82 8.69
C SER A 202 -8.46 -7.77 9.68
N LYS A 203 -7.64 -6.77 10.05
CA LYS A 203 -8.03 -5.68 10.97
C LYS A 203 -9.16 -4.79 10.46
N VAL A 204 -9.41 -4.81 9.15
CA VAL A 204 -10.48 -4.04 8.51
C VAL A 204 -11.65 -4.90 8.06
N ALA A 205 -11.65 -6.20 8.35
CA ALA A 205 -12.83 -7.05 8.14
C ALA A 205 -13.90 -6.69 9.19
N PHE A 206 -15.11 -6.37 8.73
CA PHE A 206 -16.23 -5.91 9.57
C PHE A 206 -17.60 -6.47 9.17
N SER A 207 -17.73 -7.07 7.99
CA SER A 207 -18.97 -7.56 7.41
C SER A 207 -18.93 -9.07 7.19
N SER A 208 -20.10 -9.73 7.11
CA SER A 208 -20.21 -11.09 6.56
C SER A 208 -20.06 -11.12 5.04
N ASP A 209 -20.21 -9.96 4.39
CA ASP A 209 -19.92 -9.80 2.97
C ASP A 209 -18.42 -9.59 2.76
N THR A 210 -17.77 -10.60 2.17
CA THR A 210 -16.34 -10.60 1.87
C THR A 210 -15.95 -9.45 0.94
N PHE A 211 -16.80 -9.06 -0.02
CA PHE A 211 -16.50 -7.95 -0.93
C PHE A 211 -16.33 -6.64 -0.16
N LEU A 212 -17.21 -6.35 0.81
CA LEU A 212 -17.10 -5.15 1.63
C LEU A 212 -15.82 -5.14 2.48
N ASN A 213 -15.41 -6.30 2.98
CA ASN A 213 -14.15 -6.44 3.70
C ASN A 213 -12.95 -6.19 2.78
N HIS A 214 -12.94 -6.79 1.60
CA HIS A 214 -11.90 -6.60 0.58
C HIS A 214 -11.83 -5.14 0.11
N ALA A 215 -12.97 -4.49 -0.10
CA ALA A 215 -13.04 -3.08 -0.48
C ALA A 215 -12.47 -2.14 0.60
N ALA A 216 -12.45 -2.55 1.87
CA ALA A 216 -11.86 -1.78 2.97
C ALA A 216 -10.32 -1.92 3.03
N VAL A 217 -9.73 -2.90 2.35
CA VAL A 217 -8.29 -3.14 2.35
C VAL A 217 -7.57 -2.09 1.53
N ASN A 218 -6.46 -1.59 2.06
CA ASN A 218 -5.54 -0.74 1.29
C ASN A 218 -4.58 -1.64 0.48
N PRO A 219 -4.54 -1.54 -0.86
CA PRO A 219 -3.75 -2.44 -1.69
C PRO A 219 -2.24 -2.27 -1.49
N ALA A 220 -1.76 -1.05 -1.20
CA ALA A 220 -0.36 -0.82 -0.89
C ALA A 220 0.03 -1.50 0.43
N PHE A 221 -0.84 -1.42 1.44
CA PHE A 221 -0.64 -2.14 2.70
C PHE A 221 -0.63 -3.65 2.48
N SER A 222 -1.65 -4.18 1.80
CA SER A 222 -1.82 -5.63 1.57
C SER A 222 -0.62 -6.24 0.85
N LEU A 223 -0.14 -5.58 -0.21
CA LEU A 223 1.08 -5.99 -0.90
C LEU A 223 2.29 -5.97 0.04
N LEU A 224 2.53 -4.87 0.75
CA LEU A 224 3.69 -4.75 1.63
C LEU A 224 3.67 -5.76 2.79
N SER A 225 2.51 -6.06 3.38
CA SER A 225 2.40 -7.02 4.47
C SER A 225 2.67 -8.45 4.00
N THR A 226 2.23 -8.80 2.80
CA THR A 226 2.36 -10.16 2.23
C THR A 226 3.70 -10.39 1.53
N LEU A 227 4.50 -9.34 1.27
CA LEU A 227 5.86 -9.49 0.74
C LEU A 227 6.81 -10.19 1.73
N GLY A 228 6.60 -9.99 3.03
CA GLY A 228 7.40 -10.59 4.10
C GLY A 228 6.95 -12.00 4.49
N GLU A 229 5.72 -12.38 4.14
CA GLU A 229 5.14 -13.71 4.41
C GLU A 229 5.57 -14.69 3.31
N ARG A 230 6.84 -15.08 3.34
CA ARG A 230 7.39 -16.16 2.49
C ARG A 230 7.77 -17.38 3.31
N ASP A 231 6.95 -17.68 4.32
CA ASP A 231 7.14 -18.90 5.09
C ASP A 231 6.73 -20.08 4.21
N ASP A 232 7.67 -20.99 3.97
CA ASP A 232 7.37 -22.29 3.38
C ASP A 232 6.62 -23.12 4.42
N TYR A 233 5.32 -22.88 4.55
CA TYR A 233 4.47 -23.62 5.49
C TYR A 233 4.48 -25.12 5.18
N ALA A 234 4.74 -25.54 3.95
CA ALA A 234 4.87 -26.95 3.60
C ALA A 234 6.12 -27.57 4.25
N ALA A 235 7.25 -26.84 4.27
CA ALA A 235 8.44 -27.24 5.02
C ALA A 235 8.26 -27.18 6.55
N ALA A 236 7.39 -26.29 7.04
CA ALA A 236 7.13 -26.15 8.48
C ALA A 236 6.27 -27.29 9.06
N TYR A 237 5.48 -27.97 8.23
CA TYR A 237 4.60 -29.07 8.65
C TYR A 237 4.79 -30.31 7.75
N PRO A 238 5.91 -31.05 7.89
CA PRO A 238 6.09 -32.31 7.18
C PRO A 238 5.15 -33.37 7.77
N PHE A 239 3.96 -33.50 7.19
CA PHE A 239 2.98 -34.51 7.61
C PHE A 239 3.37 -35.93 7.18
N PHE A 240 4.25 -36.08 6.19
CA PHE A 240 4.72 -37.34 5.65
C PHE A 240 6.23 -37.28 5.38
N GLU A 241 6.90 -38.42 5.51
CA GLU A 241 8.27 -38.57 5.03
C GLU A 241 8.33 -38.38 3.50
N PRO A 242 9.43 -37.86 2.92
CA PRO A 242 9.49 -37.51 1.51
C PRO A 242 9.10 -38.63 0.54
N GLU A 243 9.45 -39.88 0.86
CA GLU A 243 9.11 -41.06 0.06
C GLU A 243 7.61 -41.38 0.11
N GLU A 244 6.99 -41.27 1.29
CA GLU A 244 5.56 -41.50 1.47
C GLU A 244 4.74 -40.38 0.81
N LEU A 245 5.19 -39.12 0.94
CA LEU A 245 4.60 -37.98 0.25
C LEU A 245 4.62 -38.19 -1.26
N ALA A 246 5.77 -38.59 -1.82
CA ALA A 246 5.92 -38.84 -3.25
C ALA A 246 4.98 -39.94 -3.74
N ALA A 247 4.92 -41.08 -3.03
CA ALA A 247 4.03 -42.19 -3.39
C ALA A 247 2.54 -41.81 -3.35
N ARG A 248 2.13 -41.03 -2.33
CA ARG A 248 0.76 -40.53 -2.21
C ARG A 248 0.44 -39.49 -3.28
N LEU A 249 1.38 -38.59 -3.59
CA LEU A 249 1.20 -37.59 -4.63
C LEU A 249 1.11 -38.24 -6.01
N GLU A 250 1.93 -39.24 -6.28
CA GLU A 250 1.91 -40.02 -7.52
C GLU A 250 0.59 -40.77 -7.71
N ALA A 251 0.01 -41.32 -6.64
CA ALA A 251 -1.32 -41.92 -6.68
C ALA A 251 -2.46 -40.91 -6.92
N LEU A 252 -2.25 -39.61 -6.61
CA LEU A 252 -3.24 -38.53 -6.78
C LEU A 252 -3.10 -37.80 -8.11
N VAL A 253 -1.90 -37.73 -8.67
CA VAL A 253 -1.64 -37.17 -10.00
C VAL A 253 -2.07 -38.23 -11.03
N GLY A 254 -3.37 -38.22 -11.33
CA GLY A 254 -3.97 -39.10 -12.33
C GLY A 254 -3.26 -39.02 -13.69
N ASP A 255 -3.21 -40.19 -14.35
CA ASP A 255 -2.59 -40.54 -15.62
C ASP A 255 -2.20 -39.36 -16.55
N ARG A 256 -0.89 -39.11 -16.70
CA ARG A 256 -0.32 -38.28 -17.78
C ARG A 256 -0.28 -39.04 -19.11
N GLN A 257 -1.37 -39.68 -19.49
CA GLN A 257 -1.57 -40.16 -20.86
C GLN A 257 -2.69 -39.37 -21.52
N ALA A 258 -2.43 -38.09 -21.80
CA ALA A 258 -3.14 -37.45 -22.90
C ALA A 258 -2.63 -38.11 -24.20
N PRO A 259 -3.47 -38.79 -24.99
CA PRO A 259 -3.02 -39.35 -26.26
C PRO A 259 -2.52 -38.21 -27.16
N PRO A 260 -1.52 -38.46 -28.04
CA PRO A 260 -1.04 -37.43 -28.93
C PRO A 260 -2.22 -36.93 -29.78
N ALA A 261 -2.39 -35.61 -29.84
CA ALA A 261 -3.39 -34.99 -30.70
C ALA A 261 -3.19 -35.51 -32.14
N GLU A 262 -4.16 -36.30 -32.62
CA GLU A 262 -4.18 -36.73 -34.00
C GLU A 262 -4.28 -35.50 -34.90
N ARG A 263 -3.46 -35.54 -35.96
CA ARG A 263 -3.21 -34.47 -36.94
C ARG A 263 -4.42 -34.16 -37.82
#